data_AF-A0AB74N1K8-F1
#
_entry.id   AF-A0AB74N1K8-F1
#
_cell.length_a   1.000
_cell.length_b   1.000
_cell.length_c   1.000
_cell.angle_alpha   90.00
_cell.angle_beta   90.00
_cell.angle_gamma   90.00
#
_symmetry.space_group_name_H-M   'P 1'
#
loop_
_entity.id
_entity.type
_entity.pdbx_description
1 polymer ?
#
loop_
_entity_poly.entity_id
_entity_poly.type
_entity_poly.pdbx_seq_one_letter_code
_entity_poly.pdbx_strand_id
1 'polypeptide(L)'
;MVARIFKTIVIVMIAIIGLIIWAGNSLFKGINLGGAGHSGAPGMIDEYKAGKLNMDKMEQLQAKLAFTCKHEEKPELSQETQQLYNYALYHDLHNMWTGKKGDAIWNGLARYYRIAAMNGDYKANIRLQYLLKSGRISSDMPQTEVHNLNEALAKQLPATAYYNLYGYLDVGYGVRTEKDGKYAYLRKAADLGSREAQYV
;
A
#
# COMPACT_ATOMS: atom_id res chain seq x y z
N MET A 1 -41.25 46.80 43.25
CA MET A 1 -42.39 46.56 42.34
C MET A 1 -42.01 46.60 40.86
N VAL A 2 -41.16 47.54 40.42
CA VAL A 2 -40.76 47.73 39.00
C VAL A 2 -40.00 46.54 38.38
N ALA A 3 -39.10 45.88 39.12
CA ALA A 3 -38.29 44.77 38.59
C ALA A 3 -39.09 43.50 38.25
N ARG A 4 -40.24 43.27 38.91
CA ARG A 4 -41.12 42.13 38.60
C ARG A 4 -41.94 42.37 37.34
N ILE A 5 -42.35 43.61 37.11
CA ILE A 5 -43.09 44.05 35.91
C ILE A 5 -42.18 43.98 34.67
N PHE A 6 -40.91 44.38 34.80
CA PHE A 6 -39.97 44.29 33.68
C PHE A 6 -39.68 42.84 33.26
N LYS A 7 -39.55 41.92 34.23
CA LYS A 7 -39.38 40.48 33.94
C LYS A 7 -40.58 39.88 33.21
N THR A 8 -41.81 40.23 33.59
CA THR A 8 -43.01 39.72 32.89
C THR A 8 -43.12 40.27 31.47
N ILE A 9 -42.77 41.53 31.23
CA ILE A 9 -42.75 42.12 29.88
C ILE A 9 -41.74 41.40 28.97
N VAL A 10 -40.54 41.13 29.47
CA VAL A 10 -39.50 40.42 28.69
C VAL A 10 -39.93 38.99 28.34
N ILE A 11 -40.55 38.27 29.28
CA ILE A 11 -41.03 36.90 29.03
C ILE A 11 -42.14 36.90 27.97
N VAL A 12 -43.06 37.86 28.02
CA VAL A 12 -44.14 38.00 27.02
C VAL A 12 -43.57 38.32 25.63
N MET A 13 -42.56 39.19 25.53
CA MET A 13 -41.91 39.51 24.26
C MET A 13 -41.23 38.30 23.62
N ILE A 14 -40.52 37.49 24.41
CA ILE A 14 -39.87 36.26 23.90
C ILE A 14 -40.93 35.25 23.43
N ALA A 15 -42.05 35.12 24.16
CA ALA A 15 -43.16 34.25 23.77
C ALA A 15 -43.83 34.69 22.46
N ILE A 16 -44.02 36.00 22.26
CA ILE A 16 -44.58 36.57 21.03
C ILE A 16 -43.63 36.32 19.83
N ILE A 17 -42.32 36.52 20.01
CA ILE A 17 -41.33 36.25 18.97
C ILE A 17 -41.34 34.76 18.59
N GLY A 18 -41.39 33.87 19.59
CA GLY A 18 -41.51 32.43 19.35
C GLY A 18 -42.78 32.05 18.58
N LEU A 19 -43.92 32.68 18.91
CA LEU A 19 -45.18 32.50 18.20
C LEU A 19 -45.13 33.01 16.76
N ILE A 20 -44.47 34.13 16.49
CA ILE A 20 -44.29 34.66 15.12
C ILE A 20 -43.41 33.74 14.29
N ILE A 21 -42.30 33.25 14.85
CA ILE A 21 -41.40 32.30 14.16
C ILE A 21 -42.14 30.98 13.89
N TRP A 22 -42.90 30.47 14.85
CA TRP A 22 -43.68 29.25 14.69
C TRP A 22 -44.82 29.41 13.66
N ALA A 23 -45.56 30.52 13.72
CA ALA A 23 -46.63 30.83 12.76
C ALA A 23 -46.09 31.05 11.36
N GLY A 24 -44.95 31.75 11.20
CA GLY A 24 -44.28 31.89 9.91
C GLY A 24 -43.88 30.52 9.35
N ASN A 25 -43.21 29.69 10.15
CA ASN A 25 -42.75 28.39 9.70
C ASN A 25 -43.89 27.38 9.48
N SER A 26 -45.07 27.56 10.11
CA SER A 26 -46.25 26.73 9.87
C SER A 26 -47.07 27.21 8.68
N LEU A 27 -47.21 28.52 8.46
CA LEU A 27 -47.88 29.09 7.30
C LEU A 27 -47.13 28.83 5.99
N PHE A 28 -45.80 28.74 6.02
CA PHE A 28 -44.99 28.43 4.83
C PHE A 28 -44.64 26.94 4.67
N LYS A 29 -45.02 26.06 5.60
CA LYS A 29 -44.91 24.61 5.43
C LYS A 29 -46.03 24.10 4.50
N GLY A 30 -45.80 24.23 3.19
CA GLY A 30 -46.66 23.62 2.17
C GLY A 30 -47.11 24.54 1.05
N ILE A 31 -46.75 25.84 1.08
CA ILE A 31 -47.02 26.73 -0.05
C ILE A 31 -45.96 26.48 -1.13
N ASN A 32 -46.25 25.55 -2.04
CA ASN A 32 -45.63 25.51 -3.36
C ASN A 32 -46.19 26.71 -4.16
N LEU A 33 -45.50 27.84 -4.10
CA LEU A 33 -45.68 28.91 -5.09
C LEU A 33 -45.18 28.34 -6.42
N GLY A 34 -46.13 27.90 -7.26
CA GLY A 34 -45.89 27.19 -8.51
C GLY A 34 -44.87 27.89 -9.40
N GLY A 35 -43.61 27.47 -9.30
CA GLY A 35 -42.67 27.44 -10.39
C GLY A 35 -42.73 26.05 -10.97
N ALA A 36 -43.01 25.94 -12.27
CA ALA A 36 -42.92 24.67 -12.98
C ALA A 36 -41.58 24.00 -12.62
N GLY A 37 -41.67 22.81 -12.02
CA GLY A 37 -40.53 21.95 -11.75
C GLY A 37 -39.96 21.43 -13.06
N HIS A 38 -39.30 22.29 -13.81
CA HIS A 38 -38.25 21.85 -14.69
C HIS A 38 -37.09 21.46 -13.79
N SER A 39 -36.61 20.23 -13.92
CA SER A 39 -35.26 19.86 -13.52
C SER A 39 -34.32 20.87 -14.16
N GLY A 40 -33.99 21.94 -13.44
CA GLY A 40 -33.11 22.98 -13.92
C GLY A 40 -31.79 22.32 -14.32
N ALA A 41 -31.34 22.57 -15.54
CA ALA A 41 -29.95 22.33 -15.90
C ALA A 41 -29.07 22.88 -14.76
N PRO A 42 -28.02 22.16 -14.34
CA PRO A 42 -27.15 22.65 -13.26
C PRO A 42 -26.82 24.11 -13.54
N GLY A 43 -27.11 24.99 -12.58
CA GLY A 43 -26.85 26.41 -12.78
C GLY A 43 -25.38 26.61 -13.13
N MET A 44 -25.04 27.64 -13.91
CA MET A 44 -23.66 27.96 -14.32
C MET A 44 -22.64 27.87 -13.15
N ILE A 45 -23.06 28.19 -11.93
CA ILE A 45 -22.27 28.09 -10.70
C ILE A 45 -21.98 26.64 -10.29
N ASP A 46 -22.94 25.74 -10.44
CA ASP A 46 -22.80 24.32 -10.10
C ASP A 46 -21.96 23.57 -11.13
N GLU A 47 -22.11 23.89 -12.43
CA GLU A 47 -21.21 23.41 -13.49
C GLU A 47 -19.78 23.89 -13.26
N TYR A 48 -19.57 25.16 -12.91
CA TYR A 48 -18.27 25.71 -12.57
C TYR A 48 -17.64 25.02 -11.35
N LYS A 49 -18.40 24.80 -10.27
CA LYS A 49 -17.92 24.06 -9.08
C LYS A 49 -17.56 22.62 -9.40
N ALA A 50 -18.37 21.92 -10.20
CA ALA A 50 -18.08 20.56 -10.64
C ALA A 50 -16.83 20.52 -11.53
N GLY A 51 -16.68 21.48 -12.44
CA GLY A 51 -15.47 21.66 -13.25
C GLY A 51 -14.22 21.86 -12.39
N LYS A 52 -14.28 22.75 -11.39
CA LYS A 52 -13.18 22.97 -10.46
C LYS A 52 -12.82 21.71 -9.65
N LEU A 53 -13.82 21.02 -9.11
CA LEU A 53 -13.61 19.77 -8.37
C LEU A 53 -12.94 18.70 -9.26
N ASN A 54 -13.33 18.63 -10.53
CA ASN A 54 -12.71 17.73 -11.50
C ASN A 54 -11.25 18.10 -11.76
N MET A 55 -10.94 19.39 -11.94
CA MET A 55 -9.56 19.85 -12.11
C MET A 55 -8.69 19.54 -10.88
N ASP A 56 -9.16 19.85 -9.68
CA ASP A 56 -8.46 19.55 -8.43
C ASP A 56 -8.20 18.03 -8.29
N LYS A 57 -9.17 17.20 -8.69
CA LYS A 57 -9.02 15.74 -8.70
C LYS A 57 -7.97 15.29 -9.72
N MET A 58 -7.94 15.88 -10.91
CA MET A 58 -6.95 15.57 -11.94
C MET A 58 -5.53 15.94 -11.50
N GLU A 59 -5.35 17.10 -10.87
CA GLU A 59 -4.07 17.51 -10.30
C GLU A 59 -3.60 16.54 -9.20
N GLN A 60 -4.50 16.13 -8.31
CA GLN A 60 -4.19 15.13 -7.29
C GLN A 60 -3.80 13.78 -7.88
N LEU A 61 -4.46 13.34 -8.96
CA LEU A 61 -4.10 12.10 -9.66
C LEU A 61 -2.73 12.22 -10.33
N GLN A 62 -2.45 13.34 -10.99
CA GLN A 62 -1.13 13.59 -11.59
C GLN A 62 -0.02 13.59 -10.53
N ALA A 63 -0.24 14.25 -9.38
CA ALA A 63 0.69 14.25 -8.27
C ALA A 63 0.94 12.84 -7.69
N LYS A 64 -0.10 11.99 -7.61
CA LYS A 64 0.02 10.59 -7.18
C LYS A 64 0.70 9.69 -8.21
N LEU A 65 0.53 9.98 -9.49
CA LEU A 65 1.13 9.23 -10.59
C LEU A 65 2.58 9.62 -10.84
N ALA A 66 2.97 10.85 -10.46
CA ALA A 66 4.34 11.32 -10.54
C ALA A 66 5.29 10.28 -9.93
N PHE A 67 6.33 9.96 -10.68
CA PHE A 67 7.31 8.96 -10.30
C PHE A 67 8.68 9.63 -10.20
N THR A 68 9.37 9.39 -9.10
CA THR A 68 10.70 9.91 -8.82
C THR A 68 11.64 8.74 -8.62
N CYS A 69 12.71 8.69 -9.41
CA CYS A 69 13.74 7.66 -9.24
C CYS A 69 14.39 7.77 -7.85
N LYS A 70 14.44 6.65 -7.14
CA LYS A 70 15.05 6.53 -5.82
C LYS A 70 15.91 5.27 -5.80
N HIS A 71 17.01 5.29 -5.07
CA HIS A 71 17.80 4.09 -4.83
C HIS A 71 17.54 3.58 -3.42
N GLU A 72 17.27 2.29 -3.29
CA GLU A 72 17.20 1.62 -2.00
C GLU A 72 18.60 1.59 -1.36
N GLU A 73 18.70 2.10 -0.13
CA GLU A 73 19.91 2.03 0.67
C GLU A 73 20.14 0.61 1.16
N LYS A 74 21.36 0.11 1.01
CA LYS A 74 21.72 -1.26 1.38
C LYS A 74 22.57 -1.23 2.64
N PRO A 75 22.15 -1.89 3.72
CA PRO A 75 22.95 -1.93 4.94
C PRO A 75 24.27 -2.65 4.69
N GLU A 76 25.28 -2.32 5.50
CA GLU A 76 26.54 -3.04 5.47
C GLU A 76 26.36 -4.50 5.91
N LEU A 77 27.17 -5.38 5.32
CA LEU A 77 27.13 -6.81 5.61
C LEU A 77 28.39 -7.24 6.36
N SER A 78 28.21 -8.11 7.35
CA SER A 78 29.32 -8.71 8.08
C SER A 78 30.24 -9.49 7.14
N GLN A 79 31.56 -9.30 7.29
CA GLN A 79 32.57 -10.02 6.52
C GLN A 79 32.49 -11.54 6.77
N GLU A 80 32.25 -11.95 8.01
CA GLU A 80 32.13 -13.37 8.39
C GLU A 80 30.94 -14.02 7.67
N THR A 81 29.79 -13.35 7.66
CA THR A 81 28.59 -13.85 7.00
C THR A 81 28.74 -13.85 5.48
N GLN A 82 29.41 -12.83 4.93
CA GLN A 82 29.74 -12.76 3.51
C GLN A 82 30.68 -13.89 3.06
N GLN A 83 31.59 -14.39 3.91
CA GLN A 83 32.42 -15.56 3.56
C GLN A 83 31.56 -16.81 3.33
N LEU A 84 30.57 -17.06 4.20
CA LEU A 84 29.63 -18.17 4.03
C LEU A 84 28.81 -18.01 2.75
N TYR A 85 28.29 -16.80 2.49
CA TYR A 85 27.56 -16.49 1.26
C TYR A 85 28.41 -16.73 0.01
N ASN A 86 29.65 -16.20 -0.02
CA ASN A 86 30.53 -16.29 -1.18
C ASN A 86 30.94 -17.74 -1.47
N TYR A 87 31.25 -18.53 -0.44
CA TYR A 87 31.52 -19.97 -0.58
C TYR A 87 30.31 -20.70 -1.19
N ALA A 88 29.11 -20.47 -0.63
CA ALA A 88 27.90 -21.09 -1.13
C ALA A 88 27.59 -20.70 -2.58
N LEU A 89 27.74 -19.41 -2.88
CA LEU A 89 27.50 -18.84 -4.20
C LEU A 89 28.44 -19.40 -5.26
N TYR A 90 29.73 -19.56 -4.93
CA TYR A 90 30.70 -20.16 -5.84
C TYR A 90 30.22 -21.54 -6.30
N HIS A 91 29.93 -22.45 -5.37
CA HIS A 91 29.51 -23.81 -5.72
C HIS A 91 28.12 -23.86 -6.36
N ASP A 92 27.19 -22.99 -5.94
CA ASP A 92 25.84 -22.87 -6.53
C ASP A 92 25.92 -22.48 -8.01
N LEU A 93 26.73 -21.48 -8.35
CA LEU A 93 26.91 -21.05 -9.74
C LEU A 93 27.61 -22.10 -10.60
N HIS A 94 28.60 -22.82 -10.04
CA HIS A 94 29.27 -23.90 -10.76
C HIS A 94 28.37 -25.13 -10.99
N ASN A 95 27.38 -25.34 -10.13
CA ASN A 95 26.36 -26.39 -10.31
C ASN A 95 25.14 -25.91 -11.11
N MET A 96 25.12 -24.66 -11.61
CA MET A 96 23.90 -24.07 -12.16
C MET A 96 23.37 -24.74 -13.43
N TRP A 97 24.27 -25.27 -14.26
CA TRP A 97 23.94 -25.87 -15.57
C TRP A 97 23.86 -27.40 -15.53
N THR A 98 24.65 -28.03 -14.67
CA THR A 98 24.76 -29.50 -14.55
C THR A 98 23.90 -30.06 -13.42
N GLY A 99 23.48 -29.21 -12.48
CA GLY A 99 22.72 -29.60 -11.30
C GLY A 99 21.30 -30.06 -11.63
N LYS A 100 20.79 -30.99 -10.81
CA LYS A 100 19.41 -31.45 -10.87
C LYS A 100 18.64 -30.84 -9.70
N LYS A 101 17.37 -30.50 -9.92
CA LYS A 101 16.49 -30.01 -8.84
C LYS A 101 16.51 -30.98 -7.66
N GLY A 102 16.77 -30.46 -6.46
CA GLY A 102 16.85 -31.27 -5.25
C GLY A 102 18.09 -32.16 -5.17
N ASP A 103 19.14 -31.90 -5.95
CA ASP A 103 20.39 -32.66 -5.84
C ASP A 103 21.12 -32.42 -4.50
N ALA A 104 22.08 -33.29 -4.21
CA ALA A 104 22.84 -33.23 -2.97
C ALA A 104 23.73 -31.98 -2.87
N ILE A 105 24.15 -31.42 -4.01
CA ILE A 105 25.03 -30.25 -4.04
C ILE A 105 24.25 -29.03 -3.58
N TRP A 106 23.12 -28.70 -4.21
CA TRP A 106 22.31 -27.56 -3.80
C TRP A 106 21.74 -27.72 -2.39
N ASN A 107 21.26 -28.91 -2.02
CA ASN A 107 20.80 -29.16 -0.66
C ASN A 107 21.93 -29.00 0.37
N GLY A 108 23.14 -29.47 0.04
CA GLY A 108 24.34 -29.28 0.86
C GLY A 108 24.75 -27.81 0.99
N LEU A 109 24.52 -26.99 -0.03
CA LEU A 109 24.83 -25.56 -0.02
C LEU A 109 23.77 -24.72 0.71
N ALA A 110 22.51 -25.16 0.71
CA ALA A 110 21.38 -24.45 1.32
C ALA A 110 21.62 -24.08 2.79
N ARG A 111 22.33 -24.94 3.54
CA ARG A 111 22.70 -24.69 4.95
C ARG A 111 23.51 -23.40 5.12
N TYR A 112 24.44 -23.11 4.21
CA TYR A 112 25.28 -21.92 4.28
C TYR A 112 24.46 -20.66 4.03
N TYR A 113 23.56 -20.69 3.04
CA TYR A 113 22.65 -19.58 2.80
C TYR A 113 21.68 -19.35 3.96
N ARG A 114 21.15 -20.41 4.57
CA ARG A 114 20.28 -20.30 5.76
C ARG A 114 21.01 -19.65 6.94
N ILE A 115 22.22 -20.12 7.26
CA ILE A 115 23.04 -19.52 8.32
C ILE A 115 23.33 -18.06 8.01
N ALA A 116 23.75 -17.76 6.77
CA ALA A 116 24.06 -16.39 6.37
C ALA A 116 22.84 -15.46 6.45
N ALA A 117 21.69 -15.89 5.92
CA ALA A 117 20.45 -15.13 5.96
C ALA A 117 19.96 -14.87 7.40
N MET A 118 20.05 -15.87 8.29
CA MET A 118 19.69 -15.72 9.70
C MET A 118 20.60 -14.73 10.45
N ASN A 119 21.83 -14.53 9.97
CA ASN A 119 22.78 -13.56 10.51
C ASN A 119 22.75 -12.21 9.75
N GLY A 120 21.66 -11.94 9.02
CA GLY A 120 21.40 -10.64 8.42
C GLY A 120 22.00 -10.42 7.04
N ASP A 121 22.52 -11.45 6.38
CA ASP A 121 22.98 -11.35 4.99
C ASP A 121 21.80 -11.35 4.01
N TYR A 122 21.38 -10.16 3.59
CA TYR A 122 20.28 -10.01 2.63
C TYR A 122 20.59 -10.66 1.27
N LYS A 123 21.86 -10.78 0.85
CA LYS A 123 22.20 -11.43 -0.42
C LYS A 123 21.97 -12.93 -0.34
N ALA A 124 22.37 -13.54 0.77
CA ALA A 124 22.08 -14.94 1.07
C ALA A 124 20.58 -15.19 1.17
N ASN A 125 19.85 -14.29 1.83
CA ASN A 125 18.39 -14.34 1.94
C ASN A 125 17.72 -14.36 0.55
N ILE A 126 18.01 -13.37 -0.30
CA ILE A 126 17.45 -13.27 -1.65
C ILE A 126 17.77 -14.52 -2.48
N ARG A 127 19.02 -15.00 -2.43
CA ARG A 127 19.43 -16.20 -3.17
C ARG A 127 18.72 -17.45 -2.68
N LEU A 128 18.58 -17.61 -1.37
CA LEU A 128 17.85 -18.73 -0.75
C LEU A 128 16.39 -18.75 -1.19
N GLN A 129 15.72 -17.59 -1.19
CA GLN A 129 14.34 -17.48 -1.67
C GLN A 129 14.19 -17.96 -3.14
N TYR A 130 15.14 -17.60 -4.01
CA TYR A 130 15.16 -18.07 -5.40
C TYR A 130 15.34 -19.60 -5.50
N LEU A 131 16.25 -20.18 -4.73
CA LEU A 131 16.51 -21.61 -4.75
C LEU A 131 15.28 -22.42 -4.27
N LEU A 132 14.58 -21.93 -3.24
CA LEU A 132 13.34 -22.52 -2.74
C LEU A 132 12.21 -22.41 -3.76
N LYS A 133 11.95 -21.20 -4.28
CA LYS A 133 10.89 -20.97 -5.28
C LYS A 133 11.08 -21.81 -6.53
N SER A 134 12.32 -21.94 -7.00
CA SER A 134 12.62 -22.70 -8.23
C SER A 134 12.64 -24.22 -8.04
N GLY A 135 12.58 -24.69 -6.79
CA GLY A 135 12.70 -26.11 -6.43
C GLY A 135 14.10 -26.66 -6.63
N ARG A 136 15.13 -25.80 -6.65
CA ARG A 136 16.53 -26.23 -6.73
C ARG A 136 16.99 -26.90 -5.44
N ILE A 137 16.48 -26.42 -4.31
CA ILE A 137 16.66 -27.05 -3.01
C ILE A 137 15.34 -27.63 -2.51
N SER A 138 15.44 -28.70 -1.72
CA SER A 138 14.32 -29.33 -1.06
C SER A 138 14.06 -28.67 0.29
N SER A 139 12.79 -28.51 0.63
CA SER A 139 12.31 -28.01 1.93
C SER A 139 10.91 -28.59 2.16
N ASP A 140 10.56 -28.89 3.40
CA ASP A 140 9.26 -29.46 3.75
C ASP A 140 8.12 -28.45 3.51
N MET A 141 8.40 -27.16 3.78
CA MET A 141 7.46 -26.06 3.63
C MET A 141 8.12 -24.86 2.94
N PRO A 142 8.44 -24.96 1.63
CA PRO A 142 9.24 -23.97 0.94
C PRO A 142 8.53 -22.61 0.84
N GLN A 143 7.20 -22.58 0.70
CA GLN A 143 6.46 -21.30 0.71
C GLN A 143 6.54 -20.59 2.06
N THR A 144 6.42 -21.32 3.17
CA THR A 144 6.54 -20.77 4.53
C THR A 144 7.95 -20.25 4.79
N GLU A 145 8.97 -21.00 4.37
CA GLU A 145 10.36 -20.57 4.48
C GLU A 145 10.62 -19.28 3.67
N VAL A 146 10.14 -19.20 2.43
CA VAL A 146 10.24 -17.99 1.60
C VAL A 146 9.49 -16.82 2.22
N HIS A 147 8.29 -17.03 2.77
CA HIS A 147 7.54 -15.98 3.45
C HIS A 147 8.34 -15.40 4.63
N ASN A 148 8.86 -16.24 5.51
CA ASN A 148 9.65 -15.81 6.67
C ASN A 148 10.94 -15.09 6.25
N LEU A 149 11.60 -15.58 5.21
CA LEU A 149 12.78 -14.93 4.62
C LEU A 149 12.43 -13.54 4.07
N ASN A 150 11.29 -13.39 3.40
CA ASN A 150 10.86 -12.10 2.86
C ASN A 150 10.44 -11.11 3.96
N GLU A 151 9.82 -11.58 5.05
CA GLU A 151 9.54 -10.76 6.24
C GLU A 151 10.83 -10.27 6.91
N ALA A 152 11.85 -11.12 7.01
CA ALA A 152 13.17 -10.71 7.49
C ALA A 152 13.84 -9.72 6.53
N LEU A 153 13.74 -9.95 5.22
CA LEU A 153 14.27 -9.06 4.19
C LEU A 153 13.61 -7.69 4.23
N ALA A 154 12.29 -7.61 4.45
CA ALA A 154 11.53 -6.36 4.50
C ALA A 154 12.03 -5.40 5.60
N LYS A 155 12.64 -5.92 6.66
CA LYS A 155 13.25 -5.13 7.74
C LYS A 155 14.56 -4.45 7.31
N GLN A 156 15.24 -4.98 6.30
CA GLN A 156 16.53 -4.49 5.82
C GLN A 156 16.43 -3.78 4.47
N LEU A 157 15.67 -4.37 3.54
CA LEU A 157 15.48 -3.97 2.16
C LEU A 157 13.98 -4.01 1.81
N PRO A 158 13.17 -3.05 2.29
CA PRO A 158 11.73 -3.04 2.08
C PRO A 158 11.35 -2.95 0.60
N ALA A 159 12.06 -2.17 -0.22
CA ALA A 159 11.78 -2.04 -1.65
C ALA A 159 11.99 -3.37 -2.36
N THR A 160 13.12 -4.04 -2.12
CA THR A 160 13.41 -5.37 -2.67
C THR A 160 12.40 -6.42 -2.19
N ALA A 161 12.01 -6.40 -0.91
CA ALA A 161 11.04 -7.35 -0.36
C ALA A 161 9.63 -7.17 -0.97
N TYR A 162 9.20 -5.93 -1.24
CA TYR A 162 7.95 -5.67 -1.94
C TYR A 162 8.00 -6.12 -3.40
N TYR A 163 9.13 -5.97 -4.08
CA TYR A 163 9.31 -6.49 -5.44
C TYR A 163 9.26 -8.03 -5.48
N ASN A 164 9.91 -8.70 -4.51
CA ASN A 164 9.82 -10.15 -4.37
C ASN A 164 8.37 -10.60 -4.12
N LEU A 165 7.65 -9.90 -3.25
CA LEU A 165 6.23 -10.17 -2.97
C LEU A 165 5.37 -10.02 -4.23
N TYR A 166 5.58 -8.98 -5.03
CA TYR A 166 4.95 -8.84 -6.35
C TYR A 166 5.22 -10.08 -7.22
N GLY A 167 6.48 -10.52 -7.31
CA GLY A 167 6.86 -11.70 -8.08
C GLY A 167 6.33 -13.04 -7.52
N TYR A 168 5.94 -13.10 -6.24
CA TYR A 168 5.24 -14.26 -5.66
C TYR A 168 3.74 -14.21 -5.93
N LEU A 169 3.12 -13.04 -5.82
CA LEU A 169 1.72 -12.83 -6.16
C LEU A 169 1.45 -13.10 -7.64
N ASP A 170 2.38 -12.71 -8.52
CA ASP A 170 2.25 -12.90 -9.97
C ASP A 170 2.14 -14.38 -10.39
N VAL A 171 2.92 -15.25 -9.75
CA VAL A 171 2.92 -16.70 -10.03
C VAL A 171 2.11 -17.52 -9.01
N GLY A 172 1.44 -16.87 -8.05
CA GLY A 172 0.66 -17.53 -7.00
C GLY A 172 1.50 -18.38 -6.03
N TYR A 173 2.74 -17.99 -5.72
CA TYR A 173 3.63 -18.74 -4.86
C TYR A 173 3.37 -18.45 -3.37
N GLY A 174 2.49 -19.24 -2.75
CA GLY A 174 2.23 -19.20 -1.29
C GLY A 174 1.45 -17.99 -0.79
N VAL A 175 1.20 -16.99 -1.63
CA VAL A 175 0.47 -15.76 -1.31
C VAL A 175 -0.58 -15.45 -2.39
N ARG A 176 -1.64 -14.73 -2.00
CA ARG A 176 -2.73 -14.33 -2.89
C ARG A 176 -3.23 -12.93 -2.54
N THR A 177 -3.77 -12.24 -3.54
CA THR A 177 -4.41 -10.92 -3.47
C THR A 177 -5.58 -10.93 -4.45
N GLU A 178 -6.45 -9.94 -4.36
CA GLU A 178 -7.49 -9.64 -5.33
C GLU A 178 -6.93 -9.49 -6.75
N LYS A 179 -7.82 -9.55 -7.75
CA LYS A 179 -7.42 -9.37 -9.15
C LYS A 179 -6.68 -8.03 -9.31
N ASP A 180 -5.50 -8.09 -9.93
CA ASP A 180 -4.60 -6.95 -10.18
C ASP A 180 -4.02 -6.27 -8.92
N GLY A 181 -4.32 -6.74 -7.71
CA GLY A 181 -3.77 -6.21 -6.45
C GLY A 181 -2.24 -6.30 -6.36
N LYS A 182 -1.62 -7.23 -7.10
CA LYS A 182 -0.16 -7.37 -7.22
C LYS A 182 0.55 -6.07 -7.64
N TYR A 183 -0.08 -5.25 -8.49
CA TYR A 183 0.55 -4.03 -9.00
C TYR A 183 0.70 -2.94 -7.93
N ALA A 184 -0.09 -2.98 -6.85
CA ALA A 184 0.10 -2.09 -5.71
C ALA A 184 1.48 -2.34 -5.05
N TYR A 185 1.90 -3.60 -4.95
CA TYR A 185 3.20 -3.98 -4.41
C TYR A 185 4.35 -3.62 -5.35
N LEU A 186 4.17 -3.77 -6.67
CA LEU A 186 5.13 -3.30 -7.67
C LEU A 186 5.35 -1.80 -7.56
N ARG A 187 4.26 -1.02 -7.53
CA ARG A 187 4.34 0.44 -7.37
C ARG A 187 5.01 0.82 -6.06
N LYS A 188 4.63 0.16 -4.96
CA LYS A 188 5.25 0.41 -3.64
C LYS A 188 6.75 0.12 -3.65
N ALA A 189 7.19 -0.96 -4.30
CA ALA A 189 8.60 -1.28 -4.45
C ALA A 189 9.35 -0.20 -5.26
N ALA A 190 8.74 0.28 -6.36
CA ALA A 190 9.31 1.34 -7.18
C ALA A 190 9.49 2.64 -6.40
N ASP A 191 8.45 3.08 -5.68
CA ASP A 191 8.47 4.29 -4.84
C ASP A 191 9.50 4.19 -3.69
N LEU A 192 9.79 2.97 -3.22
CA LEU A 192 10.78 2.74 -2.15
C LEU A 192 12.22 2.63 -2.66
N GLY A 193 12.44 2.43 -3.96
CA GLY A 193 13.78 2.43 -4.54
C GLY A 193 14.25 1.12 -5.17
N SER A 194 13.36 0.15 -5.39
CA SER A 194 13.73 -1.10 -6.06
C SER A 194 14.03 -0.84 -7.53
N ARG A 195 15.28 -1.07 -7.93
CA ARG A 195 15.73 -0.92 -9.32
C ARG A 195 14.86 -1.72 -10.29
N GLU A 196 14.56 -2.96 -9.94
CA GLU A 196 13.76 -3.86 -10.76
C GLU A 196 12.32 -3.35 -10.91
N ALA A 197 11.72 -2.87 -9.83
CA ALA A 197 10.36 -2.32 -9.86
C ALA A 197 10.25 -1.00 -10.63
N GLN A 198 11.33 -0.21 -10.70
CA GLN A 198 11.36 1.05 -11.47
C GLN A 198 11.60 0.83 -12.97
N TYR A 199 12.05 -0.36 -13.36
CA TYR A 199 12.32 -0.71 -14.75
C TYR A 199 11.10 -1.32 -15.47
N VAL A 200 10.27 -2.07 -14.73
CA VAL A 200 9.09 -2.80 -15.24
C VAL A 200 7.89 -1.86 -15.42
#